data_AF-A0AB37T5D9-F1
#
_entry.id   AF-A0AB37T5D9-F1
#
_cell.length_a   1.000
_cell.length_b   1.000
_cell.length_c   1.000
_cell.angle_alpha   90.00
_cell.angle_beta   90.00
_cell.angle_gamma   90.00
#
_symmetry.space_group_name_H-M   'P 1'
#
loop_
_entity.id
_entity.type
_entity.pdbx_description
1 polymer ?
#
loop_
_entity_poly.entity_id
_entity_poly.type
_entity_poly.pdbx_seq_one_letter_code
_entity_poly.pdbx_strand_id
1 'polypeptide(L)'
;MVIETEGLRKRSGERERAEVAPFARAPVLAIAGAMGVVLAATAGRYGYFGDELYFLAAGRHLDWGYADQPPLLPLLARLMDTFGADSPFVLRIPAMLAMVAGVVLTALIARELGGGRKAQMIAAAAFAVSLQMLGTGHYLATSTIDPFLWTLLLWLLVRWVRIRADGLLIWSGVVTGFALNTKFLIGAFWVVVLVAAVAFGPRDLLRRPALWLGALIAAAMIAPTLVWQAANGWPQLTMGAAISREVSAGWGGRATFVPTLVTSAGVPIGMVLVCYGLWRLLRSERLRPYRFLGWTTLGVLAVFLLANGRYYYAAGMFAPLFAAAAVEIEAGRASKYWRWIATWPVYLVAAVIAIPQALPILPRSAMATAPEWVRPIFADEEIGWREITESVAQAHRAVPDPPHTGIIAARYWQASAIDHYGPELGLPSPSSPNRGYVTLPRPPESARDILFVGNDPSGLVPYFTRVREVGALDNRAGVRNVSQGMKIWLATGRNGPWDTVWPKLADWGF
;
A
#
# COMPACT_ATOMS: atom_id res chain seq x y z
N MET A 1 -33.19 -44.56 -24.75
CA MET A 1 -33.91 -43.38 -24.23
C MET A 1 -33.44 -42.89 -22.85
N VAL A 2 -32.96 -43.75 -21.92
CA VAL A 2 -32.48 -43.33 -20.58
C VAL A 2 -31.04 -42.75 -20.60
N ILE A 3 -30.17 -43.22 -21.48
CA ILE A 3 -28.77 -42.74 -21.59
C ILE A 3 -28.71 -41.32 -22.19
N GLU A 4 -29.69 -40.99 -23.05
CA GLU A 4 -29.76 -39.70 -23.76
C GLU A 4 -30.25 -38.57 -22.85
N THR A 5 -31.20 -38.87 -21.95
CA THR A 5 -31.69 -37.93 -20.94
C THR A 5 -30.66 -37.61 -19.86
N GLU A 6 -29.77 -38.54 -19.52
CA GLU A 6 -28.66 -38.29 -18.59
C GLU A 6 -27.54 -37.45 -19.21
N GLY A 7 -27.25 -37.66 -20.51
CA GLY A 7 -26.36 -36.80 -21.29
C GLY A 7 -26.90 -35.38 -21.49
N LEU A 8 -28.22 -35.24 -21.69
CA LEU A 8 -28.90 -33.94 -21.77
C LEU A 8 -28.94 -33.20 -20.42
N ARG A 9 -29.12 -33.91 -19.30
CA ARG A 9 -29.04 -33.33 -17.94
C ARG A 9 -27.63 -32.88 -17.56
N LYS A 10 -26.60 -33.65 -17.96
CA LYS A 10 -25.20 -33.23 -17.80
C LYS A 10 -24.88 -32.00 -18.66
N ARG A 11 -25.30 -31.99 -19.93
CA ARG A 11 -25.12 -30.83 -20.82
C ARG A 11 -25.95 -29.61 -20.40
N SER A 12 -27.15 -29.79 -19.84
CA SER A 12 -27.95 -28.68 -19.30
C SER A 12 -27.37 -28.16 -17.98
N GLY A 13 -26.87 -29.04 -17.11
CA GLY A 13 -26.17 -28.67 -15.87
C GLY A 13 -24.78 -28.05 -16.11
N GLU A 14 -24.11 -28.38 -17.22
CA GLU A 14 -22.87 -27.73 -17.68
C GLU A 14 -23.17 -26.39 -18.38
N ARG A 15 -24.26 -26.27 -19.16
CA ARG A 15 -24.73 -25.00 -19.73
C ARG A 15 -25.24 -24.02 -18.66
N GLU A 16 -25.96 -24.49 -17.63
CA GLU A 16 -26.41 -23.67 -16.50
C GLU A 16 -25.25 -23.16 -15.63
N ARG A 17 -24.11 -23.87 -15.61
CA ARG A 17 -22.88 -23.40 -14.94
C ARG A 17 -22.10 -22.36 -15.75
N ALA A 18 -22.46 -22.11 -17.02
CA ALA A 18 -21.63 -21.37 -17.96
C ALA A 18 -21.98 -19.88 -18.12
N GLU A 19 -23.24 -19.47 -17.96
CA GLU A 19 -23.65 -18.08 -18.22
C GLU A 19 -23.65 -17.21 -16.97
N VAL A 20 -22.56 -16.44 -16.81
CA VAL A 20 -22.54 -15.28 -15.93
C VAL A 20 -23.30 -14.13 -16.59
N ALA A 21 -23.96 -13.31 -15.77
CA ALA A 21 -24.66 -12.12 -16.26
C ALA A 21 -23.74 -11.22 -17.10
N PRO A 22 -24.28 -10.45 -18.06
CA PRO A 22 -23.52 -9.44 -18.77
C PRO A 22 -22.81 -8.50 -17.80
N PHE A 23 -21.60 -8.07 -18.16
CA PHE A 23 -20.89 -7.06 -17.36
C PHE A 23 -21.69 -5.75 -17.40
N ALA A 24 -21.97 -5.19 -16.24
CA ALA A 24 -22.72 -3.96 -16.04
C ALA A 24 -21.87 -2.73 -16.43
N ARG A 25 -21.43 -2.67 -17.69
CA ARG A 25 -20.45 -1.72 -18.24
C ARG A 25 -20.75 -0.28 -17.83
N ALA A 26 -21.91 0.24 -18.23
CA ALA A 26 -22.26 1.64 -18.00
C ALA A 26 -22.21 2.06 -16.52
N PRO A 27 -22.93 1.41 -15.58
CA PRO A 27 -22.90 1.84 -14.19
C PRO A 27 -21.56 1.56 -13.50
N VAL A 28 -20.86 0.47 -13.82
CA VAL A 28 -19.55 0.19 -13.20
C VAL A 28 -18.49 1.18 -13.67
N LEU A 29 -18.45 1.50 -14.97
CA LEU A 29 -17.53 2.50 -15.50
C LEU A 29 -17.88 3.92 -15.02
N ALA A 30 -19.16 4.22 -14.80
CA ALA A 30 -19.55 5.49 -14.19
C ALA A 30 -19.03 5.62 -12.74
N ILE A 31 -19.13 4.57 -11.92
CA ILE A 31 -18.59 4.55 -10.56
C ILE A 31 -17.05 4.65 -10.58
N ALA A 32 -16.39 3.90 -11.45
CA ALA A 32 -14.93 3.94 -11.61
C ALA A 32 -14.45 5.32 -12.07
N GLY A 33 -15.16 5.92 -13.04
CA GLY A 33 -14.90 7.28 -13.51
C GLY A 33 -15.13 8.33 -12.42
N ALA A 34 -16.18 8.22 -11.62
CA ALA A 34 -16.43 9.12 -10.50
C ALA A 34 -15.30 9.07 -9.46
N MET A 35 -14.83 7.87 -9.08
CA MET A 35 -13.66 7.73 -8.21
C MET A 35 -12.41 8.35 -8.85
N GLY A 36 -12.18 8.08 -10.14
CA GLY A 36 -11.05 8.65 -10.88
C GLY A 36 -11.05 10.17 -10.93
N VAL A 37 -12.21 10.79 -11.16
CA VAL A 37 -12.36 12.26 -11.16
C VAL A 37 -12.07 12.84 -9.79
N VAL A 38 -12.60 12.25 -8.72
CA VAL A 38 -12.35 12.71 -7.35
C VAL A 38 -10.87 12.59 -6.99
N LEU A 39 -10.23 11.45 -7.29
CA LEU A 39 -8.79 11.25 -7.08
C LEU A 39 -7.95 12.24 -7.89
N ALA A 40 -8.27 12.44 -9.17
CA ALA A 40 -7.55 13.39 -10.02
C ALA A 40 -7.69 14.84 -9.50
N ALA A 41 -8.89 15.22 -9.04
CA ALA A 41 -9.13 16.54 -8.48
C ALA A 41 -8.34 16.81 -7.18
N THR A 42 -7.96 15.76 -6.43
CA THR A 42 -7.20 15.89 -5.19
C THR A 42 -5.72 15.54 -5.33
N ALA A 43 -5.31 14.81 -6.36
CA ALA A 43 -3.96 14.26 -6.50
C ALA A 43 -2.84 15.31 -6.50
N GLY A 44 -3.11 16.53 -6.97
CA GLY A 44 -2.16 17.65 -6.93
C GLY A 44 -2.26 18.55 -5.70
N ARG A 45 -3.15 18.25 -4.75
CA ARG A 45 -3.30 19.06 -3.52
C ARG A 45 -2.20 18.68 -2.52
N TYR A 46 -1.76 19.70 -1.78
CA TYR A 46 -0.59 19.65 -0.89
C TYR A 46 0.70 19.31 -1.65
N GLY A 47 1.70 18.73 -0.97
CA GLY A 47 2.95 18.27 -1.56
C GLY A 47 3.04 16.76 -1.64
N TYR A 48 4.26 16.27 -1.80
CA TYR A 48 4.55 14.83 -1.75
C TYR A 48 4.36 14.26 -0.35
N PHE A 49 3.88 13.03 -0.27
CA PHE A 49 3.98 12.23 0.93
C PHE A 49 5.44 11.78 1.16
N GLY A 50 5.84 11.57 2.43
CA GLY A 50 7.21 11.20 2.76
C GLY A 50 7.75 9.95 2.03
N ASP A 51 6.92 8.90 1.87
CA ASP A 51 7.33 7.71 1.11
C ASP A 51 7.45 8.00 -0.40
N GLU A 52 6.67 8.94 -0.95
CA GLU A 52 6.74 9.32 -2.37
C GLU A 52 8.08 10.00 -2.68
N LEU A 53 8.53 10.91 -1.79
CA LEU A 53 9.87 11.49 -1.87
C LEU A 53 10.95 10.41 -1.81
N TYR A 54 10.75 9.40 -0.98
CA TYR A 54 11.68 8.29 -0.89
C TYR A 54 11.72 7.44 -2.15
N PHE A 55 10.57 7.15 -2.77
CA PHE A 55 10.54 6.43 -4.04
C PHE A 55 11.19 7.23 -5.17
N LEU A 56 11.12 8.57 -5.16
CA LEU A 56 11.87 9.42 -6.10
C LEU A 56 13.39 9.33 -5.86
N ALA A 57 13.84 9.43 -4.60
CA ALA A 57 15.26 9.30 -4.25
C ALA A 57 15.82 7.92 -4.60
N ALA A 58 15.09 6.85 -4.27
CA ALA A 58 15.41 5.48 -4.64
C ALA A 58 15.32 5.27 -6.17
N GLY A 59 14.38 5.91 -6.86
CA GLY A 59 14.24 5.86 -8.31
C GLY A 59 15.40 6.53 -9.06
N ARG A 60 16.12 7.46 -8.44
CA ARG A 60 17.41 7.99 -8.95
C ARG A 60 18.58 7.02 -8.74
N HIS A 61 18.42 6.05 -7.85
CA HIS A 61 19.41 5.03 -7.47
C HIS A 61 18.78 3.64 -7.57
N LEU A 62 18.29 3.30 -8.78
CA LEU A 62 17.62 2.02 -9.00
C LEU A 62 18.56 0.86 -8.69
N ASP A 63 18.06 -0.05 -7.87
CA ASP A 63 18.68 -1.32 -7.56
C ASP A 63 17.61 -2.42 -7.52
N TRP A 64 18.02 -3.68 -7.41
CA TRP A 64 17.11 -4.82 -7.42
C TRP A 64 16.34 -5.02 -6.11
N GLY A 65 16.62 -4.23 -5.07
CA GLY A 65 15.88 -4.22 -3.82
C GLY A 65 16.33 -3.10 -2.89
N TYR A 66 15.55 -2.91 -1.82
CA TYR A 66 15.86 -2.02 -0.70
C TYR A 66 15.52 -2.75 0.61
N ALA A 67 15.94 -2.22 1.76
CA ALA A 67 15.75 -2.87 3.05
C ALA A 67 14.28 -3.07 3.46
N ASP A 68 13.43 -2.15 3.04
CA ASP A 68 12.03 -2.00 3.42
C ASP A 68 11.04 -2.30 2.31
N GLN A 69 11.48 -2.23 1.04
CA GLN A 69 10.67 -2.64 -0.10
C GLN A 69 11.47 -3.19 -1.29
N PRO A 70 10.84 -3.99 -2.16
CA PRO A 70 11.37 -4.34 -3.47
C PRO A 70 11.23 -3.19 -4.49
N PRO A 71 11.71 -3.35 -5.75
CA PRO A 71 12.04 -2.21 -6.62
C PRO A 71 10.87 -1.61 -7.41
N LEU A 72 9.66 -2.15 -7.37
CA LEU A 72 8.58 -1.69 -8.27
C LEU A 72 8.19 -0.23 -8.03
N LEU A 73 8.07 0.21 -6.78
CA LEU A 73 7.66 1.59 -6.49
C LEU A 73 8.73 2.62 -6.90
N PRO A 74 10.02 2.44 -6.55
CA PRO A 74 11.10 3.28 -7.09
C PRO A 74 11.14 3.32 -8.62
N LEU A 75 10.91 2.17 -9.29
CA LEU A 75 10.85 2.12 -10.74
C LEU A 75 9.66 2.93 -11.31
N LEU A 76 8.48 2.79 -10.71
CA LEU A 76 7.30 3.58 -11.10
C LEU A 76 7.52 5.08 -10.85
N ALA A 77 8.11 5.44 -9.72
CA ALA A 77 8.44 6.83 -9.41
C ALA A 77 9.41 7.41 -10.42
N ARG A 78 10.49 6.68 -10.77
CA ARG A 78 11.43 7.08 -11.81
C ARG A 78 10.78 7.22 -13.17
N LEU A 79 9.87 6.32 -13.53
CA LEU A 79 9.14 6.39 -14.80
C LEU A 79 8.23 7.64 -14.83
N MET A 80 7.49 7.92 -13.76
CA MET A 80 6.60 9.09 -13.71
C MET A 80 7.39 10.40 -13.73
N ASP A 81 8.56 10.44 -13.08
CA ASP A 81 9.51 11.55 -13.13
C ASP A 81 9.91 11.90 -14.58
N THR A 82 10.00 10.92 -15.49
CA THR A 82 10.27 11.19 -16.92
C THR A 82 9.08 11.78 -17.70
N PHE A 83 7.84 11.59 -17.23
CA PHE A 83 6.65 12.16 -17.85
C PHE A 83 6.32 13.56 -17.33
N GLY A 84 6.76 13.88 -16.11
CA GLY A 84 6.56 15.17 -15.49
C GLY A 84 7.21 15.21 -14.11
N ALA A 85 8.45 15.69 -14.07
CA ALA A 85 9.17 15.97 -12.83
C ALA A 85 8.41 16.99 -11.97
N ASP A 86 8.65 16.94 -10.66
CA ASP A 86 8.12 17.90 -9.66
C ASP A 86 6.59 18.04 -9.63
N SER A 87 5.86 17.03 -10.11
CA SER A 87 4.40 16.96 -10.07
C SER A 87 3.88 15.77 -9.26
N PRO A 88 3.35 15.98 -8.03
CA PRO A 88 2.65 14.94 -7.28
C PRO A 88 1.52 14.29 -8.08
N PHE A 89 0.80 15.10 -8.87
CA PHE A 89 -0.27 14.60 -9.74
C PHE A 89 0.23 13.52 -10.70
N VAL A 90 1.34 13.78 -11.42
CA VAL A 90 1.93 12.83 -12.38
C VAL A 90 2.43 11.59 -11.65
N LEU A 91 3.12 11.77 -10.52
CA LEU A 91 3.62 10.66 -9.70
C LEU A 91 2.50 9.71 -9.23
N ARG A 92 1.31 10.24 -8.96
CA ARG A 92 0.16 9.50 -8.42
C ARG A 92 -0.71 8.82 -9.48
N ILE A 93 -0.45 9.03 -10.78
CA ILE A 93 -1.22 8.40 -11.87
C ILE A 93 -1.30 6.87 -11.72
N PRO A 94 -0.21 6.12 -11.44
CA PRO A 94 -0.28 4.67 -11.28
C PRO A 94 -1.21 4.24 -10.14
N ALA A 95 -1.18 4.97 -9.01
CA ALA A 95 -2.06 4.74 -7.87
C ALA A 95 -3.53 4.98 -8.22
N MET A 96 -3.84 6.08 -8.90
CA MET A 96 -5.20 6.39 -9.35
C MET A 96 -5.74 5.33 -10.30
N LEU A 97 -4.95 4.93 -11.31
CA LEU A 97 -5.33 3.91 -12.27
C LEU A 97 -5.55 2.54 -11.61
N ALA A 98 -4.70 2.17 -10.64
CA ALA A 98 -4.86 0.93 -9.88
C ALA A 98 -6.19 0.91 -9.13
N MET A 99 -6.58 2.00 -8.47
CA MET A 99 -7.85 2.06 -7.73
C MET A 99 -9.07 2.08 -8.65
N VAL A 100 -9.03 2.83 -9.77
CA VAL A 100 -10.08 2.82 -10.80
C VAL A 100 -10.26 1.42 -11.39
N ALA A 101 -9.15 0.72 -11.68
CA ALA A 101 -9.20 -0.67 -12.13
C ALA A 101 -9.71 -1.62 -11.03
N GLY A 102 -9.38 -1.35 -9.75
CA GLY A 102 -9.88 -2.08 -8.59
C GLY A 102 -11.41 -2.06 -8.47
N VAL A 103 -12.07 -0.94 -8.79
CA VAL A 103 -13.53 -0.85 -8.87
C VAL A 103 -14.08 -1.83 -9.91
N VAL A 104 -13.49 -1.84 -11.11
CA VAL A 104 -13.90 -2.71 -12.22
C VAL A 104 -13.68 -4.18 -11.87
N LEU A 105 -12.51 -4.52 -11.33
CA LEU A 105 -12.16 -5.88 -10.91
C LEU A 105 -13.09 -6.39 -9.81
N THR A 106 -13.43 -5.55 -8.83
CA THR A 106 -14.36 -5.93 -7.75
C THR A 106 -15.76 -6.25 -8.30
N ALA A 107 -16.24 -5.47 -9.28
CA ALA A 107 -17.48 -5.78 -9.99
C ALA A 107 -17.38 -7.08 -10.80
N LEU A 108 -16.24 -7.32 -11.46
CA LEU A 108 -16.00 -8.56 -12.18
C LEU A 108 -15.96 -9.77 -11.23
N ILE A 109 -15.38 -9.65 -10.04
CA ILE A 109 -15.44 -10.72 -9.03
C ILE A 109 -16.91 -11.02 -8.67
N ALA A 110 -17.74 -10.00 -8.43
CA ALA A 110 -19.17 -10.19 -8.17
C ALA A 110 -19.86 -10.92 -9.32
N ARG A 111 -19.54 -10.56 -10.56
CA ARG A 111 -20.04 -11.24 -11.77
C ARG A 111 -19.60 -12.71 -11.83
N GLU A 112 -18.33 -13.01 -11.58
CA GLU A 112 -17.81 -14.39 -11.60
C GLU A 112 -18.39 -15.26 -10.46
N LEU A 113 -18.80 -14.63 -9.34
CA LEU A 113 -19.58 -15.28 -8.26
C LEU A 113 -21.08 -15.45 -8.60
N GLY A 114 -21.49 -15.11 -9.82
CA GLY A 114 -22.86 -15.25 -10.32
C GLY A 114 -23.76 -14.04 -10.04
N GLY A 115 -23.20 -12.89 -9.68
CA GLY A 115 -23.93 -11.65 -9.47
C GLY A 115 -24.40 -11.01 -10.78
N GLY A 116 -25.66 -10.58 -10.79
CA GLY A 116 -26.26 -9.75 -11.82
C GLY A 116 -25.81 -8.29 -11.74
N ARG A 117 -26.56 -7.42 -12.42
CA ARG A 117 -26.24 -6.00 -12.53
C ARG A 117 -26.19 -5.29 -11.17
N LYS A 118 -27.09 -5.63 -10.24
CA LYS A 118 -27.18 -4.96 -8.93
C LYS A 118 -26.01 -5.38 -8.04
N ALA A 119 -25.65 -6.66 -8.03
CA ALA A 119 -24.49 -7.14 -7.28
C ALA A 119 -23.17 -6.48 -7.77
N GLN A 120 -23.00 -6.37 -9.08
CA GLN A 120 -21.83 -5.70 -9.67
C GLN A 120 -21.74 -4.22 -9.25
N MET A 121 -22.87 -3.50 -9.24
CA MET A 121 -22.93 -2.10 -8.79
C MET A 121 -22.64 -1.93 -7.29
N ILE A 122 -23.22 -2.78 -6.43
CA ILE A 122 -22.99 -2.77 -4.98
C ILE A 122 -21.50 -2.99 -4.67
N ALA A 123 -20.89 -3.99 -5.31
CA ALA A 123 -19.49 -4.33 -5.11
C ALA A 123 -18.56 -3.21 -5.62
N ALA A 124 -18.81 -2.67 -6.82
CA ALA A 124 -18.08 -1.53 -7.38
C ALA A 124 -18.14 -0.30 -6.46
N ALA A 125 -19.35 0.08 -6.04
CA ALA A 125 -19.56 1.24 -5.19
C ALA A 125 -18.92 1.05 -3.81
N ALA A 126 -18.93 -0.17 -3.25
CA ALA A 126 -18.31 -0.45 -1.95
C ALA A 126 -16.80 -0.29 -1.99
N PHE A 127 -16.16 -0.70 -3.09
CA PHE A 127 -14.75 -0.45 -3.33
C PHE A 127 -14.47 1.06 -3.46
N ALA A 128 -15.27 1.78 -4.26
CA ALA A 128 -15.06 3.20 -4.53
C ALA A 128 -15.19 4.10 -3.29
N VAL A 129 -16.07 3.74 -2.34
CA VAL A 129 -16.26 4.49 -1.08
C VAL A 129 -15.52 3.87 0.11
N SER A 130 -14.65 2.88 -0.14
CA SER A 130 -13.79 2.32 0.90
C SER A 130 -12.76 3.34 1.34
N LEU A 131 -12.66 3.61 2.64
CA LEU A 131 -11.67 4.56 3.18
C LEU A 131 -10.25 4.17 2.78
N GLN A 132 -9.92 2.89 2.88
CA GLN A 132 -8.61 2.38 2.51
C GLN A 132 -8.33 2.59 1.02
N MET A 133 -9.22 2.14 0.13
CA MET A 133 -8.97 2.17 -1.32
C MET A 133 -9.04 3.60 -1.88
N LEU A 134 -9.96 4.42 -1.39
CA LEU A 134 -10.05 5.82 -1.80
C LEU A 134 -8.85 6.61 -1.29
N GLY A 135 -8.48 6.45 -0.01
CA GLY A 135 -7.39 7.21 0.60
C GLY A 135 -6.04 6.86 0.02
N THR A 136 -5.73 5.57 -0.16
CA THR A 136 -4.46 5.17 -0.78
C THR A 136 -4.41 5.48 -2.27
N GLY A 137 -5.54 5.63 -2.95
CA GLY A 137 -5.58 6.10 -4.35
C GLY A 137 -4.98 7.50 -4.56
N HIS A 138 -4.85 8.30 -3.50
CA HIS A 138 -4.18 9.60 -3.52
C HIS A 138 -2.67 9.51 -3.36
N TYR A 139 -2.12 8.36 -2.94
CA TYR A 139 -0.68 8.19 -2.69
C TYR A 139 -0.07 7.12 -3.58
N LEU A 140 1.10 7.38 -4.15
CA LEU A 140 1.95 6.30 -4.68
C LEU A 140 2.62 5.59 -3.51
N ALA A 141 2.03 4.48 -3.05
CA ALA A 141 2.54 3.70 -1.93
C ALA A 141 2.40 2.19 -2.15
N THR A 142 3.20 1.41 -1.42
CA THR A 142 3.04 -0.06 -1.39
C THR A 142 1.66 -0.47 -0.89
N SER A 143 1.06 0.30 0.02
CA SER A 143 -0.31 0.13 0.52
C SER A 143 -1.41 0.44 -0.50
N THR A 144 -1.05 0.99 -1.67
CA THR A 144 -1.97 1.24 -2.79
C THR A 144 -1.88 0.13 -3.81
N ILE A 145 -0.66 -0.18 -4.28
CA ILE A 145 -0.44 -1.15 -5.36
C ILE A 145 -0.69 -2.58 -4.89
N ASP A 146 -0.30 -2.94 -3.66
CA ASP A 146 -0.42 -4.31 -3.15
C ASP A 146 -1.91 -4.77 -3.08
N PRO A 147 -2.86 -4.04 -2.45
CA PRO A 147 -4.27 -4.45 -2.45
C PRO A 147 -4.90 -4.54 -3.85
N PHE A 148 -4.46 -3.71 -4.80
CA PHE A 148 -4.89 -3.82 -6.20
C PHE A 148 -4.41 -5.12 -6.84
N LEU A 149 -3.13 -5.47 -6.68
CA LEU A 149 -2.56 -6.71 -7.22
C LEU A 149 -3.21 -7.95 -6.59
N TRP A 150 -3.52 -7.90 -5.29
CA TRP A 150 -4.33 -8.93 -4.64
C TRP A 150 -5.72 -9.03 -5.25
N THR A 151 -6.39 -7.90 -5.50
CA THR A 151 -7.71 -7.87 -6.14
C THR A 151 -7.69 -8.48 -7.55
N LEU A 152 -6.68 -8.15 -8.35
CA LEU A 152 -6.47 -8.73 -9.67
C LEU A 152 -6.21 -10.24 -9.58
N LEU A 153 -5.35 -10.67 -8.66
CA LEU A 153 -5.06 -12.08 -8.42
C LEU A 153 -6.30 -12.86 -7.98
N LEU A 154 -7.08 -12.30 -7.05
CA LEU A 154 -8.33 -12.89 -6.56
C LEU A 154 -9.37 -12.99 -7.68
N TRP A 155 -9.44 -12.00 -8.58
CA TRP A 155 -10.27 -12.11 -9.78
C TRP A 155 -9.82 -13.24 -10.70
N LEU A 156 -8.51 -13.40 -10.94
CA LEU A 156 -7.98 -14.52 -11.74
C LEU A 156 -8.30 -15.87 -11.11
N LEU A 157 -8.14 -16.01 -9.79
CA LEU A 157 -8.44 -17.24 -9.06
C LEU A 157 -9.95 -17.56 -9.08
N VAL A 158 -10.80 -16.58 -8.79
CA VAL A 158 -12.27 -16.73 -8.87
C VAL A 158 -12.69 -17.14 -10.28
N ARG A 159 -12.16 -16.45 -11.30
CA ARG A 159 -12.45 -16.77 -12.70
C ARG A 159 -11.96 -18.18 -13.06
N TRP A 160 -10.77 -18.59 -12.59
CA TRP A 160 -10.26 -19.94 -12.80
C TRP A 160 -11.14 -21.00 -12.15
N VAL A 161 -11.66 -20.78 -10.94
CA VAL A 161 -12.60 -21.72 -10.31
C VAL A 161 -13.85 -21.91 -11.16
N ARG A 162 -14.35 -20.84 -11.82
CA ARG A 162 -15.51 -20.92 -12.70
C ARG A 162 -15.22 -21.63 -14.03
N ILE A 163 -14.24 -21.15 -14.79
CA ILE A 163 -14.03 -21.59 -16.19
C ILE A 163 -12.95 -22.64 -16.37
N ARG A 164 -12.14 -22.90 -15.35
CA ARG A 164 -11.07 -23.91 -15.36
C ARG A 164 -10.04 -23.74 -16.48
N ALA A 165 -9.86 -22.49 -16.93
CA ALA A 165 -8.87 -22.14 -17.93
C ALA A 165 -7.49 -21.95 -17.26
N ASP A 166 -6.61 -22.93 -17.41
CA ASP A 166 -5.32 -22.99 -16.71
C ASP A 166 -4.36 -21.84 -17.05
N GLY A 167 -4.54 -21.17 -18.19
CA GLY A 167 -3.81 -19.94 -18.52
C GLY A 167 -3.99 -18.82 -17.47
N LEU A 168 -5.11 -18.82 -16.74
CA LEU A 168 -5.33 -17.86 -15.64
C LEU A 168 -4.38 -18.10 -14.45
N LEU A 169 -3.95 -19.34 -14.22
CA LEU A 169 -2.98 -19.67 -13.16
C LEU A 169 -1.56 -19.22 -13.53
N ILE A 170 -1.21 -19.27 -14.82
CA ILE A 170 0.05 -18.70 -15.33
C ILE A 170 0.05 -17.18 -15.12
N TRP A 171 -1.03 -16.49 -15.52
CA TRP A 171 -1.17 -15.06 -15.27
C TRP A 171 -1.22 -14.71 -13.78
N SER A 172 -1.75 -15.60 -12.92
CA SER A 172 -1.68 -15.45 -11.47
C SER A 172 -0.23 -15.43 -10.98
N GLY A 173 0.65 -16.22 -11.60
CA GLY A 173 2.10 -16.18 -11.38
C GLY A 173 2.73 -14.84 -11.77
N VAL A 174 2.39 -14.30 -12.94
CA VAL A 174 2.87 -12.98 -13.38
C VAL A 174 2.44 -11.87 -12.41
N VAL A 175 1.16 -11.83 -12.03
CA VAL A 175 0.63 -10.86 -11.05
C VAL A 175 1.32 -11.03 -9.69
N THR A 176 1.60 -12.27 -9.28
CA THR A 176 2.37 -12.56 -8.06
C THR A 176 3.80 -12.05 -8.15
N GLY A 177 4.46 -12.15 -9.30
CA GLY A 177 5.79 -11.59 -9.50
C GLY A 177 5.81 -10.06 -9.35
N PHE A 178 4.81 -9.35 -9.87
CA PHE A 178 4.65 -7.92 -9.63
C PHE A 178 4.34 -7.60 -8.16
N ALA A 179 3.49 -8.42 -7.52
CA ALA A 179 3.15 -8.24 -6.11
C ALA A 179 4.38 -8.47 -5.21
N LEU A 180 5.19 -9.50 -5.47
CA LEU A 180 6.45 -9.75 -4.78
C LEU A 180 7.46 -8.62 -4.97
N ASN A 181 7.45 -7.96 -6.15
CA ASN A 181 8.26 -6.77 -6.42
C ASN A 181 7.64 -5.46 -5.85
N THR A 182 6.45 -5.53 -5.25
CA THR A 182 5.83 -4.43 -4.50
C THR A 182 6.04 -4.64 -2.99
N LYS A 183 5.77 -5.86 -2.52
CA LYS A 183 5.79 -6.25 -1.12
C LYS A 183 5.78 -7.78 -0.96
N PHE A 184 6.57 -8.30 -0.03
CA PHE A 184 6.66 -9.76 0.20
C PHE A 184 5.40 -10.41 0.82
N LEU A 185 4.41 -9.61 1.24
CA LEU A 185 3.19 -10.11 1.92
C LEU A 185 2.39 -11.11 1.09
N ILE A 186 2.46 -11.01 -0.23
CA ILE A 186 1.76 -11.93 -1.14
C ILE A 186 2.22 -13.39 -0.96
N GLY A 187 3.44 -13.63 -0.46
CA GLY A 187 3.91 -14.97 -0.11
C GLY A 187 3.06 -15.60 1.01
N ALA A 188 2.78 -14.84 2.07
CA ALA A 188 1.90 -15.29 3.16
C ALA A 188 0.47 -15.56 2.66
N PHE A 189 -0.04 -14.70 1.78
CA PHE A 189 -1.33 -14.92 1.11
C PHE A 189 -1.36 -16.27 0.38
N TRP A 190 -0.35 -16.58 -0.45
CA TRP A 190 -0.31 -17.84 -1.19
C TRP A 190 -0.25 -19.06 -0.29
N VAL A 191 0.58 -19.04 0.76
CA VAL A 191 0.63 -20.14 1.73
C VAL A 191 -0.77 -20.40 2.30
N VAL A 192 -1.46 -19.34 2.73
CA VAL A 192 -2.80 -19.46 3.30
C VAL A 192 -3.84 -19.91 2.24
N VAL A 193 -3.78 -19.39 1.01
CA VAL A 193 -4.67 -19.81 -0.09
C VAL A 193 -4.51 -21.29 -0.39
N LEU A 194 -3.27 -21.78 -0.48
CA LEU A 194 -3.00 -23.18 -0.81
C LEU A 194 -3.50 -24.09 0.31
N VAL A 195 -3.26 -23.75 1.58
CA VAL A 195 -3.79 -24.47 2.74
C VAL A 195 -5.33 -24.47 2.74
N ALA A 196 -5.95 -23.31 2.52
CA ALA A 196 -7.40 -23.18 2.46
C ALA A 196 -8.02 -23.96 1.28
N ALA A 197 -7.36 -24.00 0.12
CA ALA A 197 -7.80 -24.74 -1.06
C ALA A 197 -7.73 -26.26 -0.83
N VAL A 198 -6.70 -26.76 -0.15
CA VAL A 198 -6.60 -28.18 0.22
C VAL A 198 -7.69 -28.58 1.23
N ALA A 199 -7.88 -27.76 2.28
CA ALA A 199 -8.85 -28.06 3.33
C ALA A 199 -10.31 -27.92 2.83
N PHE A 200 -10.63 -26.83 2.15
CA PHE A 200 -12.00 -26.40 1.86
C PHE A 200 -12.37 -26.38 0.36
N GLY A 201 -11.42 -26.70 -0.51
CA GLY A 201 -11.61 -26.75 -1.96
C GLY A 201 -11.40 -25.40 -2.66
N PRO A 202 -10.94 -25.38 -3.92
CA PRO A 202 -10.77 -26.53 -4.83
C PRO A 202 -9.43 -27.26 -4.63
N ARG A 203 -9.49 -28.53 -4.22
CA ARG A 203 -8.31 -29.34 -3.86
C ARG A 203 -7.39 -29.63 -5.04
N ASP A 204 -7.92 -29.57 -6.25
CA ASP A 204 -7.16 -29.86 -7.46
C ASP A 204 -6.35 -28.67 -7.94
N LEU A 205 -6.46 -27.49 -7.31
CA LEU A 205 -5.61 -26.33 -7.61
C LEU A 205 -4.12 -26.70 -7.58
N LEU A 206 -3.67 -27.40 -6.53
CA LEU A 206 -2.27 -27.83 -6.38
C LEU A 206 -1.87 -28.93 -7.38
N ARG A 207 -2.84 -29.59 -8.01
CA ARG A 207 -2.59 -30.61 -9.03
C ARG A 207 -2.43 -30.02 -10.43
N ARG A 208 -2.65 -28.72 -10.62
CA ARG A 208 -2.53 -28.06 -11.92
C ARG A 208 -1.06 -27.71 -12.21
N PRO A 209 -0.44 -28.24 -13.28
CA PRO A 209 0.91 -27.85 -13.68
C PRO A 209 1.04 -26.35 -13.94
N ALA A 210 -0.01 -25.71 -14.45
CA ALA A 210 -0.05 -24.29 -14.72
C ALA A 210 0.13 -23.41 -13.46
N LEU A 211 -0.28 -23.89 -12.28
CA LEU A 211 -0.01 -23.20 -11.02
C LEU A 211 1.49 -23.12 -10.75
N TRP A 212 2.19 -24.25 -10.93
CA TRP A 212 3.62 -24.37 -10.68
C TRP A 212 4.46 -23.65 -11.74
N LEU A 213 4.01 -23.64 -12.99
CA LEU A 213 4.60 -22.78 -14.02
C LEU A 213 4.44 -21.30 -13.65
N GLY A 214 3.27 -20.88 -13.16
CA GLY A 214 3.06 -19.54 -12.62
C GLY A 214 3.99 -19.24 -11.43
N ALA A 215 4.16 -20.19 -10.51
CA ALA A 215 5.09 -20.06 -9.39
C ALA A 215 6.55 -19.91 -9.84
N LEU A 216 6.97 -20.64 -10.87
CA LEU A 216 8.31 -20.51 -11.46
C LEU A 216 8.50 -19.12 -12.08
N ILE A 217 7.50 -18.58 -12.77
CA ILE A 217 7.55 -17.21 -13.31
C ILE A 217 7.68 -16.19 -12.16
N ALA A 218 6.87 -16.31 -11.12
CA ALA A 218 6.94 -15.42 -9.95
C ALA A 218 8.31 -15.50 -9.27
N ALA A 219 8.86 -16.70 -9.12
CA ALA A 219 10.19 -16.93 -8.55
C ALA A 219 11.30 -16.29 -9.42
N ALA A 220 11.22 -16.43 -10.75
CA ALA A 220 12.16 -15.79 -11.67
C ALA A 220 12.08 -14.26 -11.59
N MET A 221 10.88 -13.70 -11.47
CA MET A 221 10.69 -12.24 -11.36
C MET A 221 11.21 -11.65 -10.04
N ILE A 222 11.19 -12.40 -8.94
CA ILE A 222 11.70 -11.92 -7.64
C ILE A 222 13.18 -12.30 -7.39
N ALA A 223 13.75 -13.19 -8.20
CA ALA A 223 15.11 -13.68 -8.02
C ALA A 223 16.16 -12.56 -7.90
N PRO A 224 16.15 -11.49 -8.73
CA PRO A 224 17.12 -10.40 -8.58
C PRO A 224 17.05 -9.73 -7.20
N THR A 225 15.85 -9.50 -6.67
CA THR A 225 15.66 -8.94 -5.33
C THR A 225 16.16 -9.88 -4.24
N LEU A 226 15.96 -11.19 -4.37
CA LEU A 226 16.46 -12.15 -3.39
C LEU A 226 17.99 -12.22 -3.39
N VAL A 227 18.62 -12.15 -4.57
CA VAL A 227 20.09 -12.05 -4.69
C VAL A 227 20.58 -10.76 -4.04
N TRP A 228 19.90 -9.65 -4.27
CA TRP A 228 20.22 -8.37 -3.63
C TRP A 228 20.10 -8.44 -2.11
N GLN A 229 19.01 -9.00 -1.59
CA GLN A 229 18.81 -9.19 -0.14
C GLN A 229 19.93 -10.05 0.46
N ALA A 230 20.31 -11.14 -0.19
CA ALA A 230 21.40 -12.00 0.25
C ALA A 230 22.75 -11.27 0.27
N ALA A 231 23.05 -10.50 -0.78
CA ALA A 231 24.28 -9.70 -0.87
C ALA A 231 24.37 -8.59 0.19
N ASN A 232 23.22 -8.14 0.73
CA ASN A 232 23.13 -7.08 1.73
C ASN A 232 22.79 -7.60 3.15
N GLY A 233 22.87 -8.91 3.39
CA GLY A 233 22.70 -9.48 4.74
C GLY A 233 21.25 -9.63 5.21
N TRP A 234 20.30 -9.75 4.29
CA TRP A 234 18.86 -9.95 4.56
C TRP A 234 18.21 -8.86 5.44
N PRO A 235 18.36 -7.57 5.12
CA PRO A 235 17.80 -6.48 5.93
C PRO A 235 16.29 -6.61 6.15
N GLN A 236 15.54 -7.15 5.18
CA GLN A 236 14.10 -7.34 5.28
C GLN A 236 13.67 -8.23 6.47
N LEU A 237 14.51 -9.15 6.93
CA LEU A 237 14.18 -10.03 8.07
C LEU A 237 14.05 -9.25 9.39
N THR A 238 14.69 -8.09 9.49
CA THR A 238 14.60 -7.22 10.67
C THR A 238 13.37 -6.32 10.66
N MET A 239 12.79 -6.07 9.48
CA MET A 239 11.70 -5.12 9.27
C MET A 239 10.42 -5.47 10.03
N GLY A 240 10.16 -6.76 10.26
CA GLY A 240 9.00 -7.21 11.04
C GLY A 240 9.00 -6.69 12.47
N ALA A 241 10.15 -6.66 13.14
CA ALA A 241 10.29 -6.13 14.49
C ALA A 241 10.12 -4.60 14.52
N ALA A 242 10.69 -3.90 13.52
CA ALA A 242 10.52 -2.46 13.34
C ALA A 242 9.04 -2.07 13.21
N ILE A 243 8.32 -2.72 12.29
CA ILE A 243 6.88 -2.49 12.06
C ILE A 243 6.08 -2.79 13.33
N SER A 244 6.38 -3.88 14.03
CA SER A 244 5.70 -4.23 15.28
C SER A 244 5.86 -3.16 16.36
N ARG A 245 7.06 -2.57 16.50
CA ARG A 245 7.29 -1.44 17.42
C ARG A 245 6.49 -0.21 17.00
N GLU A 246 6.49 0.14 15.72
CA GLU A 246 5.71 1.27 15.19
C GLU A 246 4.21 1.10 15.42
N VAL A 247 3.66 -0.08 15.14
CA VAL A 247 2.24 -0.39 15.33
C VAL A 247 1.87 -0.32 16.82
N SER A 248 2.76 -0.77 17.70
CA SER A 248 2.54 -0.71 19.15
C SER A 248 2.60 0.73 19.68
N ALA A 249 3.56 1.54 19.20
CA ALA A 249 3.77 2.90 19.67
C ALA A 249 2.74 3.90 19.11
N GLY A 250 2.37 3.77 17.84
CA GLY A 250 1.56 4.77 17.13
C GLY A 250 0.16 4.35 16.74
N TRP A 251 -0.16 3.04 16.76
CA TRP A 251 -1.41 2.52 16.19
C TRP A 251 -2.24 1.68 17.15
N GLY A 252 -1.84 1.56 18.43
CA GLY A 252 -2.58 0.81 19.46
C GLY A 252 -2.36 -0.71 19.43
N GLY A 253 -1.35 -1.18 18.68
CA GLY A 253 -0.96 -2.60 18.67
C GLY A 253 -2.02 -3.53 18.05
N ARG A 254 -2.02 -4.78 18.51
CA ARG A 254 -2.94 -5.82 18.03
C ARG A 254 -4.42 -5.53 18.34
N ALA A 255 -4.70 -4.76 19.40
CA ALA A 255 -6.06 -4.51 19.87
C ALA A 255 -6.90 -3.72 18.85
N THR A 256 -6.27 -2.80 18.12
CA THR A 256 -6.93 -1.94 17.13
C THR A 256 -6.97 -2.55 15.73
N PHE A 257 -6.21 -3.63 15.47
CA PHE A 257 -6.06 -4.21 14.13
C PHE A 257 -7.40 -4.51 13.44
N VAL A 258 -8.28 -5.29 14.10
CA VAL A 258 -9.57 -5.69 13.50
C VAL A 258 -10.55 -4.52 13.43
N PRO A 259 -10.76 -3.71 14.49
CA PRO A 259 -11.61 -2.51 14.41
C PRO A 259 -11.19 -1.54 13.29
N THR A 260 -9.88 -1.25 13.17
CA THR A 260 -9.36 -0.32 12.16
C THR A 260 -9.47 -0.91 10.76
N LEU A 261 -9.18 -2.21 10.57
CA LEU A 261 -9.40 -2.88 9.30
C LEU A 261 -10.86 -2.78 8.85
N VAL A 262 -11.81 -3.17 9.71
CA VAL A 262 -13.24 -3.17 9.38
C VAL A 262 -13.73 -1.75 9.07
N THR A 263 -13.29 -0.77 9.86
CA THR A 263 -13.61 0.65 9.62
C THR A 263 -13.02 1.15 8.31
N SER A 264 -11.76 0.80 8.00
CA SER A 264 -11.07 1.16 6.76
C SER A 264 -11.74 0.58 5.51
N ALA A 265 -12.52 -0.50 5.65
CA ALA A 265 -13.32 -1.01 4.56
C ALA A 265 -14.40 -0.01 4.11
N GLY A 266 -14.84 0.91 4.98
CA GLY A 266 -15.76 2.01 4.68
C GLY A 266 -16.97 2.06 5.62
N VAL A 267 -17.37 3.24 6.07
CA VAL A 267 -18.47 3.43 7.05
C VAL A 267 -19.74 3.93 6.35
N PRO A 268 -20.94 3.35 6.61
CA PRO A 268 -21.18 2.07 7.29
C PRO A 268 -21.13 0.86 6.32
N ILE A 269 -21.18 1.10 5.02
CA ILE A 269 -21.39 0.06 4.00
C ILE A 269 -20.27 -0.97 3.97
N GLY A 270 -19.02 -0.52 3.90
CA GLY A 270 -17.85 -1.38 3.81
C GLY A 270 -17.75 -2.32 5.01
N MET A 271 -17.94 -1.80 6.23
CA MET A 271 -17.96 -2.57 7.48
C MET A 271 -18.94 -3.74 7.43
N VAL A 272 -20.17 -3.48 6.97
CA VAL A 272 -21.19 -4.53 6.90
C VAL A 272 -20.90 -5.51 5.78
N LEU A 273 -20.45 -5.05 4.61
CA LEU A 273 -20.16 -5.92 3.47
C LEU A 273 -18.95 -6.81 3.72
N VAL A 274 -17.89 -6.35 4.41
CA VAL A 274 -16.76 -7.25 4.75
C VAL A 274 -17.19 -8.35 5.70
N CYS A 275 -17.93 -8.01 6.76
CA CYS A 275 -18.39 -8.98 7.76
C CYS A 275 -19.42 -9.95 7.18
N TYR A 276 -20.42 -9.43 6.45
CA TYR A 276 -21.45 -10.25 5.82
C TYR A 276 -20.87 -11.11 4.69
N GLY A 277 -19.99 -10.54 3.85
CA GLY A 277 -19.31 -11.25 2.77
C GLY A 277 -18.46 -12.41 3.29
N LEU A 278 -17.72 -12.20 4.37
CA LEU A 278 -16.94 -13.24 5.04
C LEU A 278 -17.86 -14.36 5.53
N TRP A 279 -18.92 -14.00 6.25
CA TRP A 279 -19.91 -14.96 6.74
C TRP A 279 -20.54 -15.77 5.60
N ARG A 280 -20.90 -15.12 4.48
CA ARG A 280 -21.49 -15.79 3.31
C ARG A 280 -20.51 -16.69 2.58
N LEU A 281 -19.24 -16.31 2.41
CA LEU A 281 -18.23 -17.19 1.81
C LEU A 281 -18.04 -18.46 2.64
N LEU A 282 -18.12 -18.36 3.97
CA LEU A 282 -17.96 -19.50 4.87
C LEU A 282 -19.20 -20.41 4.92
N ARG A 283 -20.41 -19.86 4.74
CA ARG A 283 -21.68 -20.57 5.03
C ARG A 283 -22.61 -20.78 3.84
N SER A 284 -22.48 -20.03 2.76
CA SER A 284 -23.40 -20.14 1.61
C SER A 284 -23.10 -21.40 0.81
N GLU A 285 -24.14 -22.19 0.51
CA GLU A 285 -24.04 -23.33 -0.41
C GLU A 285 -23.86 -22.87 -1.86
N ARG A 286 -24.39 -21.70 -2.22
CA ARG A 286 -24.18 -21.09 -3.55
C ARG A 286 -22.70 -20.74 -3.79
N LEU A 287 -22.03 -20.25 -2.75
CA LEU A 287 -20.61 -19.86 -2.82
C LEU A 287 -19.65 -20.98 -2.40
N ARG A 288 -20.16 -22.21 -2.25
CA ARG A 288 -19.35 -23.36 -1.81
C ARG A 288 -18.08 -23.60 -2.64
N PRO A 289 -18.06 -23.46 -3.98
CA PRO A 289 -16.82 -23.58 -4.76
C PRO A 289 -15.73 -22.55 -4.39
N TYR A 290 -16.13 -21.44 -3.76
CA TYR A 290 -15.29 -20.31 -3.39
C TYR A 290 -15.02 -20.23 -1.88
N ARG A 291 -15.39 -21.26 -1.12
CA ARG A 291 -15.28 -21.28 0.36
C ARG A 291 -13.85 -21.09 0.86
N PHE A 292 -12.84 -21.53 0.09
CA PHE A 292 -11.44 -21.26 0.43
C PHE A 292 -11.16 -19.77 0.63
N LEU A 293 -11.80 -18.86 -0.12
CA LEU A 293 -11.57 -17.41 0.02
C LEU A 293 -11.97 -16.88 1.40
N GLY A 294 -13.04 -17.41 1.99
CA GLY A 294 -13.44 -17.08 3.36
C GLY A 294 -12.41 -17.53 4.39
N TRP A 295 -11.90 -18.74 4.24
CA TRP A 295 -10.83 -19.27 5.11
C TRP A 295 -9.48 -18.60 4.87
N THR A 296 -9.19 -18.21 3.63
CA THR A 296 -8.03 -17.39 3.29
C THR A 296 -8.09 -16.06 4.01
N THR A 297 -9.26 -15.42 4.01
CA THR A 297 -9.46 -14.16 4.76
C THR A 297 -9.12 -14.37 6.23
N LEU A 298 -9.70 -15.38 6.88
CA LEU A 298 -9.42 -15.66 8.30
C LEU A 298 -7.94 -15.98 8.56
N GLY A 299 -7.31 -16.79 7.70
CA GLY A 299 -5.91 -17.16 7.86
C GLY A 299 -4.96 -15.96 7.69
N VAL A 300 -5.18 -15.12 6.67
CA VAL A 300 -4.39 -13.89 6.46
C VAL A 300 -4.58 -12.91 7.61
N LEU A 301 -5.81 -12.74 8.11
CA LEU A 301 -6.08 -11.93 9.29
C LEU A 301 -5.33 -12.46 10.51
N ALA A 302 -5.36 -13.77 10.75
CA ALA A 302 -4.65 -14.38 11.86
C ALA A 302 -3.13 -14.15 11.74
N VAL A 303 -2.55 -14.40 10.56
CA VAL A 303 -1.10 -14.20 10.32
C VAL A 303 -0.68 -12.77 10.64
N PHE A 304 -1.36 -11.77 10.09
CA PHE A 304 -0.97 -10.36 10.28
C PHE A 304 -1.31 -9.81 11.66
N LEU A 305 -2.39 -10.28 12.29
CA LEU A 305 -2.69 -9.94 13.67
C LEU A 305 -1.63 -10.49 14.63
N LEU A 306 -1.25 -11.77 14.47
CA LEU A 306 -0.24 -12.41 15.32
C LEU A 306 1.13 -11.79 15.12
N ALA A 307 1.49 -11.46 13.87
CA ALA A 307 2.71 -10.75 13.53
C ALA A 307 2.74 -9.28 14.00
N ASN A 308 1.65 -8.75 14.57
CA ASN A 308 1.49 -7.33 14.91
C ASN A 308 1.75 -6.41 13.70
N GLY A 309 1.29 -6.86 12.53
CA GLY A 309 1.39 -6.11 11.28
C GLY A 309 0.38 -4.98 11.21
N ARG A 310 0.47 -4.18 10.14
CA ARG A 310 -0.43 -3.05 9.93
C ARG A 310 -1.80 -3.55 9.45
N TYR A 311 -2.89 -2.91 9.90
CA TYR A 311 -4.26 -3.34 9.61
C TYR A 311 -4.51 -3.53 8.10
N TYR A 312 -3.99 -2.64 7.26
CA TYR A 312 -4.22 -2.66 5.82
C TYR A 312 -3.51 -3.81 5.08
N TYR A 313 -2.70 -4.64 5.75
CA TYR A 313 -2.07 -5.81 5.13
C TYR A 313 -3.10 -6.84 4.66
N ALA A 314 -4.30 -6.85 5.25
CA ALA A 314 -5.40 -7.70 4.81
C ALA A 314 -6.39 -7.00 3.85
N ALA A 315 -6.16 -5.75 3.47
CA ALA A 315 -7.12 -4.96 2.68
C ALA A 315 -7.33 -5.51 1.26
N GLY A 316 -6.36 -6.26 0.72
CA GLY A 316 -6.52 -6.99 -0.54
C GLY A 316 -7.68 -8.00 -0.53
N MET A 317 -8.14 -8.43 0.64
CA MET A 317 -9.31 -9.31 0.78
C MET A 317 -10.65 -8.57 0.71
N PHE A 318 -10.71 -7.23 0.69
CA PHE A 318 -11.98 -6.51 0.68
C PHE A 318 -12.81 -6.80 -0.57
N ALA A 319 -12.20 -6.83 -1.76
CA ALA A 319 -12.89 -7.03 -3.02
C ALA A 319 -13.73 -8.33 -3.08
N PRO A 320 -13.20 -9.54 -2.77
CA PRO A 320 -14.03 -10.75 -2.77
C PRO A 320 -15.09 -10.75 -1.67
N LEU A 321 -14.87 -10.07 -0.54
CA LEU A 321 -15.88 -9.96 0.53
C LEU A 321 -17.04 -9.06 0.10
N PHE A 322 -16.73 -7.88 -0.45
CA PHE A 322 -17.72 -6.96 -1.04
C PHE A 322 -18.53 -7.65 -2.13
N ALA A 323 -17.85 -8.38 -3.03
CA ALA A 323 -18.49 -9.13 -4.10
C ALA A 323 -19.42 -10.23 -3.56
N ALA A 324 -18.96 -11.07 -2.62
CA ALA A 324 -19.76 -12.13 -2.03
C ALA A 324 -21.00 -11.59 -1.29
N ALA A 325 -20.83 -10.51 -0.52
CA ALA A 325 -21.93 -9.82 0.12
C ALA A 325 -22.96 -9.31 -0.91
N ALA A 326 -22.48 -8.67 -1.97
CA ALA A 326 -23.34 -8.09 -3.01
C ALA A 326 -24.18 -9.14 -3.75
N VAL A 327 -23.59 -10.29 -4.11
CA VAL A 327 -24.31 -11.41 -4.74
C VAL A 327 -25.44 -11.92 -3.85
N GLU A 328 -25.18 -12.06 -2.55
CA GLU A 328 -26.16 -12.61 -1.61
C GLU A 328 -27.25 -11.60 -1.24
N ILE A 329 -26.92 -10.31 -1.21
CA ILE A 329 -27.90 -9.22 -1.08
C ILE A 329 -28.82 -9.18 -2.31
N GLU A 330 -28.28 -9.28 -3.52
CA GLU A 330 -29.07 -9.34 -4.75
C GLU A 330 -29.99 -10.56 -4.78
N ALA A 331 -29.52 -11.71 -4.30
CA ALA A 331 -30.30 -12.94 -4.19
C ALA A 331 -31.37 -12.92 -3.08
N GLY A 332 -31.58 -11.79 -2.39
CA GLY A 332 -32.60 -11.65 -1.35
C GLY A 332 -32.28 -12.38 -0.03
N ARG A 333 -31.01 -12.75 0.19
CA ARG A 333 -30.56 -13.47 1.41
C ARG A 333 -30.13 -12.53 2.54
N ALA A 334 -30.16 -11.23 2.31
CA ALA A 334 -29.93 -10.24 3.37
C ALA A 334 -31.11 -10.24 4.35
N SER A 335 -30.80 -10.14 5.65
CA SER A 335 -31.83 -10.00 6.68
C SER A 335 -32.69 -8.76 6.45
N LYS A 336 -33.97 -8.82 6.83
CA LYS A 336 -34.90 -7.70 6.66
C LYS A 336 -34.42 -6.40 7.33
N TYR A 337 -33.64 -6.52 8.41
CA TYR A 337 -33.08 -5.40 9.17
C TYR A 337 -31.87 -4.73 8.49
N TRP A 338 -31.25 -5.38 7.51
CA TRP A 338 -30.00 -4.92 6.86
C TRP A 338 -30.15 -4.66 5.36
N ARG A 339 -31.31 -4.95 4.76
CA ARG A 339 -31.57 -4.75 3.32
C ARG A 339 -31.41 -3.29 2.86
N TRP A 340 -31.58 -2.33 3.78
CA TRP A 340 -31.46 -0.89 3.50
C TRP A 340 -30.01 -0.47 3.24
N ILE A 341 -29.02 -1.25 3.71
CA ILE A 341 -27.63 -0.82 3.63
C ILE A 341 -27.13 -0.72 2.19
N ALA A 342 -27.60 -1.60 1.31
CA ALA A 342 -27.20 -1.62 -0.10
C ALA A 342 -28.07 -0.68 -0.99
N THR A 343 -28.56 0.42 -0.43
CA THR A 343 -29.34 1.44 -1.15
C THR A 343 -28.49 2.67 -1.46
N TRP A 344 -28.81 3.37 -2.55
CA TRP A 344 -28.02 4.52 -3.01
C TRP A 344 -27.84 5.64 -1.95
N PRO A 345 -28.81 5.96 -1.05
CA PRO A 345 -28.59 6.99 -0.03
C PRO A 345 -27.47 6.63 0.94
N VAL A 346 -27.32 5.35 1.28
CA VAL A 346 -26.26 4.88 2.19
C VAL A 346 -24.89 5.00 1.54
N TYR A 347 -24.79 4.72 0.24
CA TYR A 347 -23.55 4.96 -0.52
C TYR A 347 -23.21 6.44 -0.63
N LEU A 348 -24.22 7.31 -0.76
CA LEU A 348 -24.01 8.75 -0.72
C LEU A 348 -23.47 9.20 0.64
N VAL A 349 -24.07 8.74 1.74
CA VAL A 349 -23.58 9.01 3.10
C VAL A 349 -22.15 8.46 3.28
N ALA A 350 -21.88 7.24 2.81
CA ALA A 350 -20.55 6.66 2.86
C ALA A 350 -19.53 7.49 2.07
N ALA A 351 -19.89 8.02 0.90
CA ALA A 351 -19.03 8.92 0.13
C ALA A 351 -18.79 10.27 0.84
N VAL A 352 -19.83 10.85 1.45
CA VAL A 352 -19.73 12.10 2.24
C VAL A 352 -18.83 11.92 3.46
N ILE A 353 -18.79 10.73 4.05
CA ILE A 353 -17.84 10.40 5.12
C ILE A 353 -16.45 10.13 4.54
N ALA A 354 -16.38 9.32 3.48
CA ALA A 354 -15.11 8.82 2.98
C ALA A 354 -14.24 9.90 2.35
N ILE A 355 -14.83 10.81 1.54
CA ILE A 355 -14.06 11.83 0.83
C ILE A 355 -13.29 12.76 1.79
N PRO A 356 -13.90 13.37 2.82
CA PRO A 356 -13.17 14.19 3.79
C PRO A 356 -12.15 13.42 4.62
N GLN A 357 -12.46 12.17 4.98
CA GLN A 357 -11.60 11.32 5.81
C GLN A 357 -10.40 10.73 5.03
N ALA A 358 -10.53 10.61 3.72
CA ALA A 358 -9.56 9.90 2.89
C ALA A 358 -8.73 10.85 2.01
N LEU A 359 -9.27 12.03 1.66
CA LEU A 359 -8.68 12.89 0.63
C LEU A 359 -8.45 14.33 1.12
N PRO A 360 -7.40 15.01 0.62
CA PRO A 360 -7.00 16.35 1.07
C PRO A 360 -7.92 17.46 0.54
N ILE A 361 -9.20 17.46 0.93
CA ILE A 361 -10.18 18.46 0.48
C ILE A 361 -10.08 19.77 1.27
N LEU A 362 -9.47 19.75 2.45
CA LEU A 362 -9.29 20.94 3.28
C LEU A 362 -8.31 21.92 2.61
N PRO A 363 -8.46 23.24 2.85
CA PRO A 363 -7.43 24.20 2.50
C PRO A 363 -6.16 23.98 3.33
N ARG A 364 -4.96 24.18 2.74
CA ARG A 364 -3.67 24.04 3.44
C ARG A 364 -3.60 24.87 4.72
N SER A 365 -4.18 26.07 4.72
CA SER A 365 -4.21 26.96 5.89
C SER A 365 -5.07 26.43 7.06
N ALA A 366 -6.08 25.61 6.78
CA ALA A 366 -6.96 25.05 7.79
C ALA A 366 -6.33 23.84 8.49
N MET A 367 -5.28 23.23 7.91
CA MET A 367 -4.64 22.03 8.43
C MET A 367 -3.98 22.26 9.79
N ALA A 368 -3.55 23.48 10.13
CA ALA A 368 -2.98 23.75 11.46
C ALA A 368 -4.04 23.67 12.57
N THR A 369 -5.28 24.06 12.29
CA THR A 369 -6.34 24.28 13.28
C THR A 369 -7.47 23.26 13.25
N ALA A 370 -7.64 22.54 12.13
CA ALA A 370 -8.71 21.57 11.98
C ALA A 370 -8.56 20.42 12.99
N PRO A 371 -9.63 19.88 13.59
CA PRO A 371 -9.51 18.70 14.45
C PRO A 371 -8.88 17.50 13.73
N GLU A 372 -8.05 16.69 14.42
CA GLU A 372 -7.38 15.53 13.80
C GLU A 372 -8.36 14.57 13.13
N TRP A 373 -9.53 14.34 13.74
CA TRP A 373 -10.53 13.40 13.23
C TRP A 373 -11.20 13.84 11.92
N VAL A 374 -11.03 15.09 11.44
CA VAL A 374 -11.50 15.51 10.10
C VAL A 374 -10.39 15.53 9.06
N ARG A 375 -9.13 15.30 9.45
CA ARG A 375 -7.99 15.30 8.55
C ARG A 375 -7.77 13.90 7.99
N PRO A 376 -7.44 13.75 6.70
CA PRO A 376 -6.94 12.48 6.20
C PRO A 376 -5.68 12.06 6.92
N ILE A 377 -5.54 10.76 7.15
CA ILE A 377 -4.56 10.19 8.09
C ILE A 377 -3.09 10.56 7.83
N PHE A 378 -2.73 10.86 6.57
CA PHE A 378 -1.37 11.24 6.18
C PHE A 378 -1.28 12.67 5.61
N ALA A 379 -2.36 13.44 5.65
CA ALA A 379 -2.40 14.77 5.03
C ALA A 379 -1.43 15.78 5.67
N ASP A 380 -1.16 15.66 6.97
CA ASP A 380 -0.17 16.49 7.66
C ASP A 380 1.25 16.22 7.13
N GLU A 381 1.51 14.99 6.67
CA GLU A 381 2.81 14.53 6.16
C GLU A 381 3.04 14.84 4.68
N GLU A 382 2.18 15.65 4.07
CA GLU A 382 2.34 16.21 2.72
C GLU A 382 2.77 17.69 2.73
N ILE A 383 2.83 18.31 3.91
CA ILE A 383 2.97 19.76 4.06
C ILE A 383 4.36 20.09 4.58
N GLY A 384 5.04 21.05 3.95
CA GLY A 384 6.23 21.68 4.51
C GLY A 384 7.57 21.13 4.06
N TRP A 385 7.61 20.13 3.17
CA TRP A 385 8.87 19.46 2.79
C TRP A 385 9.90 20.42 2.17
N ARG A 386 9.46 21.43 1.40
CA ARG A 386 10.37 22.45 0.87
C ARG A 386 10.87 23.38 1.98
N GLU A 387 9.96 23.86 2.83
CA GLU A 387 10.24 24.81 3.90
C GLU A 387 11.19 24.23 4.97
N ILE A 388 11.06 22.93 5.29
CA ILE A 388 12.02 22.28 6.18
C ILE A 388 13.39 22.13 5.50
N THR A 389 13.45 21.85 4.19
CA THR A 389 14.74 21.81 3.47
C THR A 389 15.39 23.19 3.41
N GLU A 390 14.60 24.26 3.30
CA GLU A 390 15.10 25.64 3.41
C GLU A 390 15.69 25.93 4.79
N SER A 391 15.10 25.38 5.87
CA SER A 391 15.66 25.48 7.22
C SER A 391 17.04 24.80 7.31
N VAL A 392 17.19 23.62 6.68
CA VAL A 392 18.48 22.93 6.57
C VAL A 392 19.47 23.73 5.73
N ALA A 393 19.04 24.32 4.62
CA ALA A 393 19.87 25.17 3.77
C ALA A 393 20.38 26.42 4.51
N GLN A 394 19.51 27.06 5.31
CA GLN A 394 19.90 28.18 6.16
C GLN A 394 20.97 27.78 7.18
N ALA A 395 20.77 26.63 7.86
CA ALA A 395 21.74 26.12 8.82
C ALA A 395 23.06 25.72 8.16
N HIS A 396 23.02 25.09 6.98
CA HIS A 396 24.20 24.68 6.21
C HIS A 396 25.05 25.87 5.78
N ARG A 397 24.44 26.97 5.28
CA ARG A 397 25.17 28.18 4.92
C ARG A 397 25.85 28.87 6.11
N ALA A 398 25.35 28.64 7.32
CA ALA A 398 25.88 29.23 8.55
C ALA A 398 26.98 28.39 9.22
N VAL A 399 27.32 27.21 8.68
CA VAL A 399 28.43 26.40 9.22
C VAL A 399 29.80 26.98 8.84
N PRO A 400 30.86 26.70 9.60
CA PRO A 400 32.18 27.27 9.34
C PRO A 400 32.83 26.85 8.00
N ASP A 401 32.58 25.61 7.55
CA ASP A 401 33.15 25.04 6.32
C ASP A 401 32.07 24.30 5.51
N PRO A 402 31.15 25.03 4.84
CA PRO A 402 30.05 24.40 4.09
C PRO A 402 30.50 23.38 3.03
N PRO A 403 31.58 23.60 2.25
CA PRO A 403 32.06 22.63 1.27
C PRO A 403 32.47 21.27 1.85
N HIS A 404 32.89 21.21 3.11
CA HIS A 404 33.27 19.97 3.81
C HIS A 404 32.27 19.54 4.88
N THR A 405 31.04 20.09 4.85
CA THR A 405 29.95 19.72 5.75
C THR A 405 28.90 18.92 5.00
N GLY A 406 28.80 17.62 5.31
CA GLY A 406 27.75 16.73 4.78
C GLY A 406 26.44 16.88 5.54
N ILE A 407 25.37 16.26 5.03
CA ILE A 407 24.05 16.27 5.68
C ILE A 407 23.64 14.83 5.99
N ILE A 408 23.28 14.57 7.24
CA ILE A 408 22.68 13.29 7.67
C ILE A 408 21.31 13.58 8.26
N ALA A 409 20.26 13.01 7.69
CA ALA A 409 18.93 13.03 8.30
C ALA A 409 18.70 11.71 9.06
N ALA A 410 18.14 11.81 10.27
CA ALA A 410 17.87 10.65 11.13
C ALA A 410 16.81 9.70 10.53
N ARG A 411 15.93 10.21 9.67
CA ARG A 411 14.89 9.44 8.99
C ARG A 411 14.92 9.67 7.49
N TYR A 412 14.52 8.63 6.76
CA TYR A 412 14.54 8.63 5.31
C TYR A 412 13.64 9.72 4.70
N TRP A 413 12.52 10.11 5.34
CA TRP A 413 11.65 11.18 4.82
C TRP A 413 12.36 12.54 4.71
N GLN A 414 13.05 12.99 5.76
CA GLN A 414 13.79 14.26 5.72
C GLN A 414 14.96 14.18 4.74
N ALA A 415 15.68 13.04 4.70
CA ALA A 415 16.75 12.85 3.71
C ALA A 415 16.19 12.92 2.28
N SER A 416 15.07 12.29 1.99
CA SER A 416 14.43 12.33 0.67
C SER A 416 13.92 13.72 0.30
N ALA A 417 13.39 14.49 1.25
CA ALA A 417 13.01 15.90 1.02
C ALA A 417 14.22 16.78 0.69
N ILE A 418 15.35 16.56 1.38
CA ILE A 418 16.61 17.26 1.12
C ILE A 418 17.20 16.81 -0.22
N ASP A 419 17.10 15.54 -0.59
CA ASP A 419 17.59 15.02 -1.88
C ASP A 419 16.80 15.63 -3.06
N HIS A 420 15.51 15.86 -2.86
CA HIS A 420 14.63 16.42 -3.89
C HIS A 420 14.74 17.95 -3.99
N TYR A 421 14.60 18.69 -2.88
CA TYR A 421 14.59 20.17 -2.89
C TYR A 421 15.96 20.81 -2.65
N GLY A 422 16.91 20.07 -2.07
CA GLY A 422 18.22 20.57 -1.70
C GLY A 422 19.11 21.03 -2.85
N PRO A 423 19.11 20.37 -4.03
CA PRO A 423 19.93 20.82 -5.16
C PRO A 423 19.67 22.26 -5.57
N GLU A 424 18.40 22.69 -5.64
CA GLU A 424 18.03 24.09 -5.93
C GLU A 424 18.52 25.08 -4.86
N LEU A 425 18.71 24.60 -3.63
CA LEU A 425 19.11 25.40 -2.48
C LEU A 425 20.63 25.40 -2.24
N GLY A 426 21.39 24.67 -3.07
CA GLY A 426 22.85 24.53 -2.98
C GLY A 426 23.31 23.54 -1.91
N LEU A 427 22.45 22.61 -1.48
CA LEU A 427 22.82 21.59 -0.49
C LEU A 427 23.54 20.40 -1.15
N PRO A 428 24.51 19.77 -0.45
CA PRO A 428 25.06 18.50 -0.88
C PRO A 428 24.01 17.38 -0.79
N SER A 429 24.22 16.28 -1.54
CA SER A 429 23.38 15.09 -1.43
C SER A 429 23.32 14.58 0.02
N PRO A 430 22.11 14.35 0.57
CA PRO A 430 21.98 13.90 1.95
C PRO A 430 22.17 12.39 2.07
N SER A 431 22.49 11.96 3.28
CA SER A 431 22.51 10.56 3.67
C SER A 431 21.52 10.32 4.81
N SER A 432 21.04 9.09 4.95
CA SER A 432 20.24 8.69 6.12
C SER A 432 20.59 7.26 6.51
N PRO A 433 20.83 7.00 7.81
CA PRO A 433 21.03 5.66 8.29
C PRO A 433 19.72 4.88 8.41
N ASN A 434 18.56 5.46 8.10
CA ASN A 434 17.28 4.81 8.38
C ASN A 434 16.71 4.05 7.17
N ARG A 435 16.29 2.81 7.42
CA ARG A 435 15.65 1.88 6.46
C ARG A 435 16.43 1.73 5.15
N GLY A 436 15.76 1.66 4.00
CA GLY A 436 16.42 1.48 2.71
C GLY A 436 17.17 2.70 2.22
N TYR A 437 17.15 3.85 2.92
CA TYR A 437 18.03 4.98 2.58
C TYR A 437 19.50 4.66 2.89
N VAL A 438 19.77 3.68 3.77
CA VAL A 438 21.14 3.24 4.10
C VAL A 438 21.97 2.86 2.86
N THR A 439 21.31 2.34 1.82
CA THR A 439 21.94 1.88 0.58
C THR A 439 22.03 2.96 -0.50
N LEU A 440 21.48 4.14 -0.24
CA LEU A 440 21.60 5.32 -1.09
C LEU A 440 22.94 6.04 -0.80
N PRO A 441 23.22 7.23 -1.39
CA PRO A 441 24.51 7.89 -1.19
C PRO A 441 24.89 8.08 0.28
N ARG A 442 26.10 7.64 0.62
CA ARG A 442 26.76 7.85 1.91
C ARG A 442 27.52 9.18 1.90
N PRO A 443 27.83 9.76 3.07
CA PRO A 443 28.62 10.99 3.11
C PRO A 443 30.01 10.73 2.48
N PRO A 444 30.51 11.62 1.61
CA PRO A 444 31.83 11.46 1.01
C PRO A 444 32.93 11.63 2.06
N GLU A 445 34.12 11.07 1.84
CA GLU A 445 35.26 11.24 2.78
C GLU A 445 35.71 12.70 2.94
N SER A 446 35.39 13.55 1.96
CA SER A 446 35.58 15.01 2.07
C SER A 446 34.67 15.66 3.12
N ALA A 447 33.55 15.03 3.49
CA ALA A 447 32.65 15.53 4.54
C ALA A 447 33.26 15.23 5.93
N ARG A 448 33.93 16.24 6.50
CA ARG A 448 34.59 16.18 7.81
C ARG A 448 33.63 16.49 8.95
N ASP A 449 32.69 17.38 8.68
CA ASP A 449 31.64 17.80 9.59
C ASP A 449 30.27 17.37 9.05
N ILE A 450 29.27 17.28 9.94
CA ILE A 450 27.92 16.87 9.59
C ILE A 450 26.90 17.83 10.17
N LEU A 451 25.97 18.25 9.31
CA LEU A 451 24.70 18.80 9.72
C LEU A 451 23.70 17.65 9.89
N PHE A 452 23.41 17.31 11.14
CA PHE A 452 22.50 16.22 11.48
C PHE A 452 21.09 16.75 11.74
N VAL A 453 20.11 16.19 11.05
CA VAL A 453 18.69 16.56 11.16
C VAL A 453 17.96 15.45 11.91
N GLY A 454 17.63 15.68 13.19
CA GLY A 454 17.06 14.68 14.08
C GLY A 454 16.90 15.17 15.51
N ASN A 455 15.98 14.56 16.26
CA ASN A 455 15.71 14.95 17.65
C ASN A 455 16.72 14.42 18.67
N ASP A 456 17.38 13.30 18.36
CA ASP A 456 18.37 12.68 19.24
C ASP A 456 19.71 12.52 18.50
N PRO A 457 20.73 13.32 18.85
CA PRO A 457 22.06 13.20 18.25
C PRO A 457 22.98 12.21 18.99
N SER A 458 22.48 11.48 20.00
CA SER A 458 23.28 10.60 20.86
C SER A 458 24.14 9.60 20.08
N GLY A 459 23.60 9.06 18.98
CA GLY A 459 24.32 8.14 18.09
C GLY A 459 25.58 8.73 17.43
N LEU A 460 25.69 10.06 17.33
CA LEU A 460 26.86 10.73 16.75
C LEU A 460 27.97 11.00 17.78
N VAL A 461 27.64 11.10 19.07
CA VAL A 461 28.58 11.50 20.14
C VAL A 461 29.86 10.65 20.16
N PRO A 462 29.83 9.32 19.96
CA PRO A 462 31.05 8.50 19.96
C PRO A 462 32.00 8.78 18.79
N TYR A 463 31.53 9.41 17.71
CA TYR A 463 32.25 9.54 16.44
C TYR A 463 32.63 10.99 16.12
N PHE A 464 32.20 11.95 16.93
CA PHE A 464 32.47 13.37 16.71
C PHE A 464 32.96 14.03 18.01
N THR A 465 33.94 14.92 17.86
CA THR A 465 34.53 15.63 19.02
C THR A 465 33.53 16.59 19.67
N ARG A 466 32.66 17.21 18.88
CA ARG A 466 31.67 18.17 19.38
C ARG A 466 30.37 18.03 18.62
N VAL A 467 29.26 18.07 19.34
CA VAL A 467 27.91 18.10 18.80
C VAL A 467 27.16 19.26 19.46
N ARG A 468 26.57 20.16 18.68
CA ARG A 468 25.80 21.31 19.19
C ARG A 468 24.55 21.57 18.37
N GLU A 469 23.48 22.00 19.00
CA GLU A 469 22.28 22.46 18.30
C GLU A 469 22.60 23.76 17.54
N VAL A 470 22.12 23.86 16.30
CA VAL A 470 22.31 25.03 15.43
C VAL A 470 21.01 25.56 14.83
N GLY A 471 19.89 24.86 15.01
CA GLY A 471 18.60 25.29 14.54
C GLY A 471 17.52 24.23 14.73
N ALA A 472 16.35 24.48 14.13
CA ALA A 472 15.25 23.54 14.05
C ALA A 472 14.53 23.68 12.71
N LEU A 473 13.86 22.62 12.28
CA LEU A 473 13.02 22.61 11.09
C LEU A 473 11.72 23.37 11.34
N ASP A 474 11.33 24.19 10.37
CA ASP A 474 10.05 24.89 10.40
C ASP A 474 9.33 24.77 9.04
N ASN A 475 8.15 24.17 9.05
CA ASN A 475 7.28 24.07 7.89
C ASN A 475 6.51 25.36 7.59
N ARG A 476 6.60 26.37 8.47
CA ARG A 476 5.95 27.71 8.39
C ARG A 476 4.43 27.68 8.29
N ALA A 477 3.82 26.49 8.31
CA ALA A 477 2.39 26.27 8.22
C ALA A 477 1.75 26.03 9.58
N GLY A 478 2.54 25.85 10.64
CA GLY A 478 2.06 25.52 11.99
C GLY A 478 1.44 24.11 12.07
N VAL A 479 1.61 23.29 11.03
CA VAL A 479 1.12 21.91 10.98
C VAL A 479 2.03 21.03 11.82
N ARG A 480 1.46 20.20 12.70
CA ARG A 480 2.23 19.24 13.51
C ARG A 480 2.45 17.95 12.72
N ASN A 481 3.42 17.98 11.82
CA ASN A 481 3.89 16.79 11.10
C ASN A 481 5.14 16.19 11.80
N VAL A 482 5.67 15.06 11.31
CA VAL A 482 6.85 14.44 11.96
C VAL A 482 8.13 15.29 11.95
N SER A 483 8.19 16.33 11.10
CA SER A 483 9.37 17.17 10.90
C SER A 483 9.33 18.46 11.71
N GLN A 484 8.15 18.96 12.07
CA GLN A 484 8.00 20.28 12.66
C GLN A 484 8.72 20.37 14.01
N GLY A 485 9.61 21.36 14.14
CA GLY A 485 10.41 21.58 15.35
C GLY A 485 11.54 20.56 15.54
N MET A 486 11.79 19.67 14.58
CA MET A 486 12.91 18.73 14.65
C MET A 486 14.23 19.50 14.68
N LYS A 487 15.17 19.07 15.52
CA LYS A 487 16.43 19.78 15.73
C LYS A 487 17.42 19.58 14.60
N ILE A 488 18.25 20.59 14.38
CA ILE A 488 19.42 20.57 13.50
C ILE A 488 20.65 20.70 14.38
N TRP A 489 21.58 19.76 14.25
CA TRP A 489 22.82 19.69 15.02
C TRP A 489 24.02 19.81 14.09
N LEU A 490 25.05 20.52 14.52
CA LEU A 490 26.36 20.50 13.88
C LEU A 490 27.28 19.59 14.69
N ALA A 491 27.72 18.51 14.05
CA ALA A 491 28.71 17.58 14.57
C ALA A 491 30.05 17.81 13.87
N THR A 492 31.10 18.12 14.64
CA THR A 492 32.42 18.49 14.11
C THR A 492 33.54 17.62 14.66
N GLY A 493 34.61 17.47 13.86
CA GLY A 493 35.79 16.70 14.26
C GLY A 493 35.50 15.20 14.29
N ARG A 494 35.11 14.66 13.13
CA ARG A 494 34.86 13.23 12.91
C ARG A 494 36.09 12.39 13.28
N ASN A 495 35.89 11.36 14.09
CA ASN A 495 36.90 10.42 14.52
C ASN A 495 36.83 9.13 13.67
N GLY A 496 37.71 9.03 12.67
CA GLY A 496 37.82 7.89 11.76
C GLY A 496 37.10 8.08 10.41
N PRO A 497 37.35 7.17 9.45
CA PRO A 497 36.74 7.22 8.12
C PRO A 497 35.26 6.80 8.12
N TRP A 498 34.52 7.16 7.08
CA TRP A 498 33.08 6.87 6.95
C TRP A 498 32.85 5.37 6.82
N ASP A 499 33.80 4.63 6.25
CA ASP A 499 33.75 3.17 6.19
C ASP A 499 33.70 2.51 7.58
N THR A 500 34.18 3.17 8.63
CA THR A 500 34.09 2.67 10.01
C THR A 500 32.90 3.25 10.77
N VAL A 501 32.55 4.52 10.50
CA VAL A 501 31.47 5.23 11.20
C VAL A 501 30.10 4.86 10.66
N TRP A 502 29.91 4.85 9.35
CA TRP A 502 28.61 4.64 8.70
C TRP A 502 27.95 3.31 9.07
N PRO A 503 28.65 2.15 9.06
CA PRO A 503 28.03 0.89 9.46
C PRO A 503 27.53 0.86 10.91
N LYS A 504 28.07 1.72 11.79
CA LYS A 504 27.65 1.82 13.19
C LYS A 504 26.50 2.79 13.41
N LEU A 505 26.30 3.72 12.47
CA LEU A 505 25.12 4.59 12.43
C LEU A 505 23.95 3.92 11.72
N ALA A 506 24.24 3.04 10.76
CA ALA A 506 23.24 2.37 9.94
C ALA A 506 22.19 1.64 10.79
N ASP A 507 20.95 2.02 10.54
CA ASP A 507 19.76 1.53 11.18
C ASP A 507 18.76 1.00 10.13
N TRP A 508 18.79 -0.30 9.92
CA TRP A 508 17.87 -0.99 9.02
C TRP A 508 16.44 -1.11 9.57
N GLY A 509 16.17 -0.72 10.82
CA GLY A 509 14.86 -0.86 11.49
C GLY A 509 14.92 -1.14 13.00
N PHE A 510 15.81 -0.49 13.73
CA PHE A 510 16.15 -0.62 15.15
C PHE A 510 15.78 0.64 15.93
#